data_AF-A0A1U9JXV9-F1
#
_entry.id   AF-A0A1U9JXV9-F1
#
_cell.length_a   1.000
_cell.length_b   1.000
_cell.length_c   1.000
_cell.angle_alpha   90.00
_cell.angle_beta   90.00
_cell.angle_gamma   90.00
#
_symmetry.space_group_name_H-M   'P 1'
#
loop_
_entity.id
_entity.type
_entity.pdbx_description
1 polymer ?
#
loop_
_entity_poly.entity_id
_entity_poly.type
_entity_poly.pdbx_seq_one_letter_code
_entity_poly.pdbx_strand_id
1 'polypeptide(L)'
;MNRGLQANVNGVPTYELVDQKHNLDVMVACAEAEISNYWQQPQGERLSAAPFFFERAAILYRKNKQYEKEIEICEAWIAIMNDYTNQDMERYAKVHLGPKSKAIYHRLPKARELLERSKK
;
A
#
# COMPACT_ATOMS: atom_id res chain seq x y z
N MET A 1 -22.16 -7.54 15.30
CA MET A 1 -21.41 -8.17 14.20
C MET A 1 -20.85 -7.07 13.32
N ASN A 2 -19.63 -6.58 13.57
CA ASN A 2 -18.97 -5.70 12.60
C ASN A 2 -18.34 -6.61 11.55
N ARG A 3 -18.99 -6.73 10.38
CA ARG A 3 -18.39 -7.31 9.18
C ARG A 3 -17.08 -6.57 8.96
N GLY A 4 -15.98 -7.30 8.76
CA GLY A 4 -14.62 -6.75 8.65
C GLY A 4 -14.61 -5.45 7.84
N LEU A 5 -13.97 -4.42 8.40
CA LEU A 5 -13.87 -3.12 7.74
C LEU A 5 -13.27 -3.36 6.34
N GLN A 6 -14.09 -3.15 5.32
CA GLN A 6 -13.69 -3.19 3.92
C GLN A 6 -13.23 -1.78 3.57
N ALA A 7 -11.99 -1.65 3.12
CA ALA A 7 -11.48 -0.38 2.63
C ALA A 7 -12.36 0.11 1.47
N ASN A 8 -12.75 1.39 1.54
CA ASN A 8 -13.58 2.03 0.53
C ASN A 8 -13.16 3.50 0.34
N VAL A 9 -13.39 4.01 -0.87
CA VAL A 9 -13.22 5.42 -1.22
C VAL A 9 -14.61 5.97 -1.52
N ASN A 10 -15.09 6.91 -0.70
CA ASN A 10 -16.42 7.50 -0.83
C ASN A 10 -17.56 6.46 -0.92
N GLY A 11 -17.48 5.40 -0.10
CA GLY A 11 -18.47 4.32 -0.08
C GLY A 11 -18.28 3.24 -1.15
N VAL A 12 -17.32 3.40 -2.07
CA VAL A 12 -17.00 2.39 -3.09
C VAL A 12 -15.86 1.51 -2.61
N PRO A 13 -16.04 0.17 -2.49
CA PRO A 13 -14.96 -0.73 -2.12
C PRO A 13 -13.74 -0.59 -3.05
N THR A 14 -12.53 -0.59 -2.48
CA THR A 14 -11.30 -0.35 -3.26
C THR A 14 -11.14 -1.32 -4.44
N TYR A 15 -11.54 -2.58 -4.29
CA TYR A 15 -11.42 -3.59 -5.36
C TYR A 15 -12.23 -3.27 -6.62
N GLU A 16 -13.32 -2.48 -6.51
CA GLU A 16 -14.11 -2.04 -7.66
C GLU A 16 -13.39 -0.94 -8.46
N LEU A 17 -12.36 -0.32 -7.89
CA LEU A 17 -11.59 0.77 -8.50
C LEU A 17 -10.33 0.27 -9.22
N VAL A 18 -10.11 -1.04 -9.30
CA VAL A 18 -8.92 -1.67 -9.92
C VAL A 18 -8.76 -1.28 -11.39
N ASP A 19 -9.84 -1.10 -12.14
CA ASP A 19 -9.77 -0.71 -13.55
C ASP A 19 -9.23 0.72 -13.75
N GLN A 20 -9.32 1.56 -12.72
CA GLN A 20 -8.73 2.89 -12.70
C GLN A 20 -7.23 2.90 -12.37
N LYS A 21 -6.54 1.75 -12.53
CA LYS A 21 -5.11 1.56 -12.19
C LYS A 21 -4.14 2.59 -12.78
N HIS A 22 -4.53 3.34 -13.79
CA HIS A 22 -3.70 4.37 -14.44
C HIS A 22 -3.98 5.79 -13.92
N ASN A 23 -5.00 5.97 -13.10
CA ASN A 23 -5.33 7.24 -12.45
C ASN A 23 -4.59 7.32 -11.10
N LEU A 24 -3.69 8.31 -10.96
CA LEU A 24 -2.88 8.47 -9.75
C LEU A 24 -3.76 8.76 -8.54
N ASP A 25 -4.65 9.75 -8.64
CA ASP A 25 -5.48 10.20 -7.52
C ASP A 25 -6.34 9.06 -6.97
N VAL A 26 -6.89 8.22 -7.86
CA VAL A 26 -7.68 7.05 -7.45
C VAL A 26 -6.84 5.99 -6.76
N MET A 27 -5.63 5.69 -7.27
CA MET A 27 -4.75 4.70 -6.64
C MET A 27 -4.22 5.17 -5.29
N VAL A 28 -3.97 6.48 -5.14
CA VAL A 28 -3.57 7.10 -3.88
C VAL A 28 -4.72 7.03 -2.88
N ALA A 29 -5.92 7.46 -3.27
CA ALA A 29 -7.09 7.38 -2.41
C ALA A 29 -7.40 5.95 -1.96
N CYS A 30 -7.24 4.96 -2.84
CA CYS A 30 -7.39 3.55 -2.47
C CYS A 30 -6.30 3.12 -1.47
N ALA A 31 -5.04 3.47 -1.69
CA ALA A 31 -3.97 3.11 -0.76
C ALA A 31 -4.16 3.78 0.61
N GLU A 32 -4.60 5.04 0.66
CA GLU A 32 -4.95 5.73 1.91
C GLU A 32 -6.13 5.09 2.63
N ALA A 33 -7.17 4.68 1.91
CA ALA A 33 -8.29 3.93 2.48
C ALA A 33 -7.83 2.59 3.06
N GLU A 34 -6.95 1.86 2.37
CA GLU A 34 -6.35 0.60 2.85
C GLU A 34 -5.49 0.82 4.10
N ILE A 35 -4.70 1.90 4.15
CA ILE A 35 -3.93 2.29 5.35
C ILE A 35 -4.87 2.55 6.53
N SER A 36 -5.87 3.39 6.34
CA SER A 36 -6.83 3.74 7.41
C SER A 36 -7.56 2.50 7.91
N ASN A 37 -8.06 1.70 6.99
CA ASN A 37 -8.74 0.44 7.26
C ASN A 37 -7.86 -0.54 8.04
N TYR A 38 -6.60 -0.69 7.63
CA TYR A 38 -5.65 -1.55 8.32
C TYR A 38 -5.46 -1.11 9.77
N TRP A 39 -5.18 0.17 10.03
CA TRP A 39 -4.85 0.68 11.36
C TRP A 39 -6.05 0.79 12.31
N GLN A 40 -7.28 0.90 11.79
CA GLN A 40 -8.50 0.89 12.59
C GLN A 40 -8.91 -0.50 13.09
N GLN A 41 -8.37 -1.57 12.51
CA GLN A 41 -8.64 -2.93 12.98
C GLN A 41 -8.05 -3.18 14.38
N PRO A 42 -8.56 -4.16 15.14
CA PRO A 42 -7.94 -4.58 16.40
C PRO A 42 -6.52 -5.09 16.18
N GLN A 43 -5.58 -4.61 17.01
CA GLN A 43 -4.19 -5.07 16.96
C GLN A 43 -4.10 -6.58 17.29
N GLY A 44 -3.31 -7.34 16.54
CA GLY A 44 -3.20 -8.80 16.68
C GLY A 44 -4.25 -9.59 15.87
N GLU A 45 -5.29 -8.91 15.37
CA GLU A 45 -6.35 -9.48 14.54
C GLU A 45 -6.55 -8.71 13.21
N ARG A 46 -5.50 -8.01 12.75
CA ARG A 46 -5.57 -7.21 11.54
C ARG A 46 -5.51 -8.09 10.31
N LEU A 47 -6.48 -7.95 9.42
CA LEU A 47 -6.41 -8.40 8.04
C LEU A 47 -5.47 -7.47 7.24
N SER A 48 -4.73 -8.07 6.31
CA SER A 48 -3.75 -7.35 5.48
C SER A 48 -4.41 -6.31 4.58
N ALA A 49 -3.74 -5.17 4.40
CA ALA A 49 -4.05 -4.22 3.34
C ALA A 49 -3.76 -4.84 1.95
N ALA A 50 -4.47 -4.37 0.91
CA ALA A 50 -4.24 -4.85 -0.45
C ALA A 50 -2.99 -4.20 -1.10
N PRO A 51 -1.90 -4.95 -1.41
CA PRO A 51 -0.66 -4.39 -1.96
C PRO A 51 -0.81 -3.76 -3.34
N PHE A 52 -1.88 -4.08 -4.07
CA PHE A 52 -2.11 -3.60 -5.44
C PHE A 52 -2.10 -2.08 -5.52
N PHE A 53 -2.82 -1.39 -4.63
CA PHE A 53 -2.95 0.07 -4.70
C PHE A 53 -1.64 0.78 -4.35
N PHE A 54 -0.90 0.27 -3.36
CA PHE A 54 0.44 0.77 -3.01
C PHE A 54 1.42 0.63 -4.19
N GLU A 55 1.48 -0.54 -4.81
CA GLU A 55 2.34 -0.78 -5.98
C GLU A 55 1.98 0.16 -7.14
N ARG A 56 0.69 0.32 -7.43
CA ARG A 56 0.22 1.20 -8.51
C ARG A 56 0.48 2.67 -8.23
N ALA A 57 0.20 3.15 -7.02
CA ALA A 57 0.51 4.51 -6.60
C ALA A 57 2.02 4.79 -6.71
N ALA A 58 2.87 3.89 -6.21
CA ALA A 58 4.33 4.02 -6.33
C ALA A 58 4.80 4.11 -7.80
N ILE A 59 4.24 3.28 -8.69
CA ILE A 59 4.52 3.35 -10.14
C ILE A 59 4.16 4.72 -10.72
N LEU A 60 2.98 5.23 -10.39
CA LEU A 60 2.45 6.46 -10.95
C LEU A 60 3.18 7.69 -10.42
N TYR A 61 3.50 7.73 -9.12
CA TYR A 61 4.37 8.76 -8.54
C TYR A 61 5.73 8.82 -9.24
N ARG A 62 6.37 7.67 -9.50
CA ARG A 62 7.63 7.62 -10.26
C ARG A 62 7.48 8.21 -11.65
N LYS A 63 6.41 7.86 -12.37
CA LYS A 63 6.15 8.38 -13.73
C LYS A 63 6.01 9.92 -13.73
N ASN A 64 5.44 10.46 -12.66
CA ASN A 64 5.29 11.90 -12.45
C ASN A 64 6.53 12.56 -11.81
N LYS A 65 7.63 11.82 -11.63
CA LYS A 65 8.87 12.27 -10.95
C LYS A 65 8.66 12.77 -9.51
N GLN A 66 7.59 12.32 -8.85
CA GLN A 66 7.28 12.63 -7.45
C GLN A 66 7.94 11.58 -6.55
N TYR A 67 9.27 11.58 -6.48
CA TYR A 67 10.03 10.52 -5.81
C TYR A 67 9.83 10.48 -4.29
N GLU A 68 9.64 11.65 -3.65
CA GLU A 68 9.27 11.72 -2.23
C GLU A 68 7.96 10.97 -1.95
N LYS A 69 6.95 11.15 -2.81
CA LYS A 69 5.66 10.48 -2.67
C LYS A 69 5.73 8.98 -2.98
N GLU A 70 6.59 8.56 -3.91
CA GLU A 70 6.89 7.14 -4.10
C GLU A 70 7.49 6.51 -2.84
N ILE A 71 8.41 7.21 -2.17
CA ILE A 71 9.04 6.76 -0.92
C ILE A 71 7.99 6.64 0.18
N GLU A 72 7.21 7.70 0.42
CA GLU A 72 6.17 7.75 1.46
C GLU A 72 5.21 6.56 1.35
N ILE A 73 4.70 6.27 0.15
CA ILE A 73 3.73 5.18 -0.02
C ILE A 73 4.37 3.79 0.11
N CYS A 74 5.63 3.63 -0.30
CA CYS A 74 6.36 2.38 -0.09
C CYS A 74 6.65 2.16 1.39
N GLU A 75 7.03 3.20 2.13
CA GLU A 75 7.27 3.12 3.58
C GLU A 75 5.99 2.83 4.35
N ALA A 76 4.85 3.40 3.95
CA ALA A 76 3.56 3.06 4.53
C ALA A 76 3.22 1.57 4.38
N TRP A 77 3.45 0.97 3.20
CA TRP A 77 3.29 -0.47 2.99
C TRP A 77 4.22 -1.29 3.89
N ILE A 78 5.48 -0.90 3.98
CA ILE A 78 6.48 -1.60 4.80
C ILE A 78 6.09 -1.57 6.28
N ALA A 79 5.60 -0.43 6.78
CA ALA A 79 5.11 -0.30 8.16
C ALA A 79 3.94 -1.24 8.43
N ILE A 80 2.96 -1.30 7.52
CA ILE A 80 1.83 -2.24 7.61
C ILE A 80 2.35 -3.68 7.63
N MET A 81 3.25 -4.06 6.71
CA MET A 81 3.74 -5.44 6.67
C MET A 81 4.53 -5.81 7.91
N ASN A 82 5.37 -4.91 8.45
CA ASN A 82 6.11 -5.17 9.68
C ASN A 82 5.17 -5.46 10.85
N ASP A 83 4.12 -4.65 11.03
CA ASP A 83 3.10 -4.90 12.05
C ASP A 83 2.32 -6.18 11.77
N TYR A 84 1.87 -6.38 10.53
CA TYR A 84 1.07 -7.52 10.12
C TYR A 84 1.80 -8.84 10.35
N THR A 85 3.10 -8.92 10.03
CA THR A 85 3.92 -10.12 10.21
C THR A 85 4.31 -10.40 11.65
N ASN A 86 4.15 -9.44 12.57
CA ASN A 86 4.37 -9.66 14.00
C ASN A 86 3.18 -10.36 14.67
N GLN A 87 2.07 -10.56 13.96
CA GLN A 87 0.91 -11.31 14.44
C GLN A 87 1.12 -12.82 14.32
N ASP A 88 0.21 -13.64 14.88
CA ASP A 88 0.21 -15.09 14.68
C ASP A 88 -0.11 -15.44 13.22
N MET A 89 0.93 -15.52 12.39
CA MET A 89 0.83 -15.69 10.94
C MET A 89 0.33 -17.07 10.49
N GLU A 90 0.15 -18.05 11.39
CA GLU A 90 -0.44 -19.35 11.02
C GLU A 90 -1.90 -19.20 10.57
N ARG A 91 -2.59 -18.17 11.07
CA ARG A 91 -4.01 -17.93 10.83
C ARG A 91 -4.30 -17.01 9.65
N TYR A 92 -3.28 -16.40 9.05
CA TYR A 92 -3.46 -15.31 8.10
C TYR A 92 -2.76 -15.54 6.76
N ALA A 93 -3.23 -14.83 5.73
CA ALA A 93 -2.63 -14.90 4.40
C ALA A 93 -1.20 -14.33 4.39
N LYS A 94 -0.28 -15.02 3.71
CA LYS A 94 1.15 -14.62 3.57
C LYS A 94 1.36 -13.53 2.51
N VAL A 95 0.60 -12.44 2.60
CA VAL A 95 0.60 -11.33 1.61
C VAL A 95 2.00 -10.72 1.42
N HIS A 96 2.78 -10.64 2.49
CA HIS A 96 4.16 -10.13 2.47
C HIS A 96 5.09 -10.92 1.51
N LEU A 97 4.81 -12.20 1.24
CA LEU A 97 5.58 -13.03 0.30
C LEU A 97 5.15 -12.88 -1.16
N GLY A 98 4.01 -12.23 -1.40
CA GLY A 98 3.43 -12.06 -2.73
C GLY A 98 4.29 -11.17 -3.65
N PRO A 99 4.15 -11.32 -4.98
CA PRO A 99 4.97 -10.60 -5.96
C PRO A 99 4.82 -9.08 -5.86
N LYS A 100 3.62 -8.59 -5.52
CA LYS A 100 3.35 -7.15 -5.38
C LYS A 100 4.04 -6.55 -4.16
N SER A 101 4.02 -7.26 -3.04
CA SER A 101 4.74 -6.85 -1.83
C SER A 101 6.25 -6.76 -2.12
N LYS A 102 6.81 -7.81 -2.75
CA LYS A 102 8.22 -7.81 -3.22
C LYS A 102 8.53 -6.63 -4.14
N ALA A 103 7.67 -6.34 -5.10
CA ALA A 103 7.85 -5.20 -5.99
C ALA A 103 7.91 -3.86 -5.24
N ILE A 104 7.10 -3.67 -4.18
CA ILE A 104 7.15 -2.47 -3.35
C ILE A 104 8.48 -2.37 -2.59
N TYR A 105 8.94 -3.46 -1.95
CA TYR A 105 10.24 -3.47 -1.28
C TYR A 105 11.39 -3.11 -2.23
N HIS A 106 11.38 -3.63 -3.46
CA HIS A 106 12.41 -3.34 -4.45
C HIS A 106 12.36 -1.91 -5.02
N ARG A 107 11.23 -1.21 -4.92
CA ARG A 107 11.10 0.18 -5.42
C ARG A 107 11.80 1.18 -4.53
N LEU A 108 11.73 1.00 -3.21
CA LEU A 108 12.17 1.98 -2.22
C LEU A 108 13.65 2.40 -2.40
N PRO A 109 14.64 1.50 -2.54
CA PRO A 109 16.03 1.91 -2.73
C PRO A 109 16.23 2.77 -3.97
N LYS A 110 15.57 2.42 -5.08
CA LYS A 110 15.69 3.16 -6.33
C LYS A 110 14.99 4.52 -6.26
N ALA A 111 13.86 4.61 -5.57
CA ALA A 111 13.17 5.89 -5.35
C ALA A 111 14.05 6.87 -4.56
N ARG A 112 14.74 6.38 -3.51
CA ARG A 112 15.71 7.17 -2.73
C ARG A 112 16.88 7.66 -3.59
N GLU A 113 17.48 6.80 -4.40
CA GLU A 113 18.55 7.20 -5.33
C GLU A 113 18.08 8.28 -6.33
N LEU A 114 16.88 8.12 -6.90
CA LEU A 114 16.32 9.09 -7.85
C LEU A 114 16.06 10.45 -7.20
N LEU A 115 15.57 10.45 -5.96
CA LEU A 115 15.37 11.66 -5.16
C LEU A 115 16.68 12.39 -4.87
N GLU A 116 17.73 11.67 -4.48
CA GLU A 116 19.05 12.27 -4.25
C GLU A 116 19.61 12.88 -5.53
N ARG A 117 19.43 12.19 -6.66
CA ARG A 117 19.88 12.68 -7.97
C ARG A 117 19.08 13.89 -8.47
N SER A 118 17.81 14.01 -8.14
CA SER A 118 17.00 15.17 -8.55
C SER A 118 17.30 16.45 -7.76
N LYS A 119 18.03 16.33 -6.65
CA LYS A 119 18.49 17.46 -5.82
C LYS A 119 19.86 18.00 -6.22
N LYS A 120 20.57 17.31 -7.13
CA LYS A 120 21.87 17.72 -7.68
C LYS A 120 21.66 18.47 -8.98
#